data_AF-A0A7K1VIN3-F1
#
_entry.id   AF-A0A7K1VIN3-F1
#
_cell.length_a   1.000
_cell.length_b   1.000
_cell.length_c   1.000
_cell.angle_alpha   90.00
_cell.angle_beta   90.00
_cell.angle_gamma   90.00
#
_symmetry.space_group_name_H-M   'P 1'
#
loop_
_entity.id
_entity.type
_entity.pdbx_description
1 polymer ?
#
loop_
_entity_poly.entity_id
_entity_poly.type
_entity_poly.pdbx_seq_one_letter_code
_entity_poly.pdbx_strand_id
1 'polypeptide(L)'
;MTVRTLTEATIWGAHSTWRLQLRSTFVPDGDGWVIARTVASTIDESERLTPNAIEFLRDHHDRTRTSIILIGMPGIDQQFRHYPQLYSRLGFAHQYHPLTRDELLFVLDRQWKRLGRALNPDDFTDSQAVAAVERITRGNFRLLERLMPQIARVLKINELETITDDVVESAASVLVIGT
;
A
#
# COMPACT_ATOMS: atom_id res chain seq x y z
N MET A 1 11.24 -9.56 -28.11
CA MET A 1 11.30 -8.11 -28.44
C MET A 1 11.26 -7.31 -27.14
N THR A 2 12.05 -6.25 -26.95
CA THR A 2 11.92 -5.38 -25.75
C THR A 2 11.37 -4.03 -26.16
N VAL A 3 10.26 -3.62 -25.56
CA VAL A 3 9.50 -2.42 -25.92
C VAL A 3 9.21 -1.63 -24.65
N ARG A 4 9.01 -0.31 -24.81
CA ARG A 4 8.45 0.50 -23.75
C ARG A 4 6.94 0.40 -23.80
N THR A 5 6.34 0.00 -22.69
CA THR A 5 4.90 -0.01 -22.55
C THR A 5 4.49 1.11 -21.61
N LEU A 6 3.47 1.86 -21.99
CA LEU A 6 2.69 2.63 -21.03
C LEU A 6 1.75 1.62 -20.37
N THR A 7 2.05 1.29 -19.12
CA THR A 7 1.28 0.34 -18.34
C THR A 7 0.46 1.13 -17.33
N GLU A 8 -0.84 0.89 -17.35
CA GLU A 8 -1.75 1.35 -16.32
C GLU A 8 -1.55 0.49 -15.07
N ALA A 9 -1.07 1.11 -14.00
CA ALA A 9 -0.90 0.46 -12.71
C ALA A 9 -1.98 0.95 -11.75
N THR A 10 -2.76 0.00 -11.23
CA THR A 10 -3.64 0.24 -10.08
C THR A 10 -2.84 -0.05 -8.82
N ILE A 11 -2.52 1.01 -8.10
CA ILE A 11 -1.87 0.92 -6.80
C ILE A 11 -2.99 0.75 -5.77
N TRP A 12 -2.96 -0.33 -4.99
CA TRP A 12 -3.95 -0.57 -3.93
C TRP A 12 -4.01 0.64 -2.98
N GLY A 13 -5.19 1.23 -2.79
CA GLY A 13 -5.42 2.43 -1.99
C GLY A 13 -5.34 3.76 -2.76
N ALA A 14 -5.01 3.75 -4.06
CA ALA A 14 -5.16 4.91 -4.92
C ALA A 14 -6.42 4.76 -5.79
N HIS A 15 -7.31 5.74 -5.76
CA HIS A 15 -8.51 5.80 -6.62
C HIS A 15 -8.19 6.10 -8.10
N SER A 16 -6.92 6.05 -8.50
CA SER A 16 -6.44 6.50 -9.80
C SER A 16 -5.55 5.47 -10.47
N THR A 17 -5.77 5.31 -11.78
CA THR A 17 -4.91 4.53 -12.66
C THR A 17 -3.72 5.36 -13.10
N TRP A 18 -2.51 4.87 -12.83
CA TRP A 18 -1.28 5.60 -13.15
C TRP A 18 -0.64 5.06 -14.41
N ARG A 19 -0.28 5.94 -15.35
CA ARG A 19 0.51 5.55 -16.53
C ARG A 19 1.98 5.45 -16.15
N LEU A 20 2.46 4.24 -15.92
CA LEU A 20 3.88 3.95 -15.73
C LEU A 20 4.50 3.58 -17.08
N GLN A 21 5.55 4.29 -17.47
CA GLN A 21 6.39 3.82 -18.57
C GLN A 21 7.30 2.73 -18.01
N LEU A 22 7.13 1.49 -18.45
CA LEU A 22 7.93 0.36 -17.99
C LEU A 22 8.68 -0.28 -19.16
N ARG A 23 9.85 -0.85 -18.87
CA ARG A 23 10.59 -1.64 -19.84
C ARG A 23 10.07 -3.07 -19.81
N SER A 24 9.41 -3.48 -20.90
CA SER A 24 8.78 -4.79 -21.01
C SER A 24 9.42 -5.61 -22.12
N THR A 25 9.76 -6.86 -21.84
CA THR A 25 10.19 -7.85 -22.82
C THR A 25 8.99 -8.69 -23.19
N PHE A 26 8.76 -8.83 -24.48
CA PHE A 26 7.74 -9.64 -25.10
C PHE A 26 8.35 -10.88 -25.73
N VAL A 27 7.64 -12.00 -25.62
CA VAL A 27 7.93 -13.25 -26.31
C VAL A 27 6.75 -13.61 -27.21
N PRO A 28 7.01 -14.21 -28.39
CA PRO A 28 5.94 -14.69 -29.23
C PRO A 28 5.20 -15.84 -28.54
N ASP A 29 3.88 -15.85 -28.64
CA ASP A 29 2.99 -16.89 -28.13
C ASP A 29 1.86 -17.11 -29.15
N GLY A 30 1.93 -18.23 -29.89
CA GLY A 30 1.09 -18.46 -31.07
C GLY A 30 1.23 -17.36 -32.12
N ASP A 31 0.10 -16.81 -32.57
CA ASP A 31 0.03 -15.67 -33.50
C ASP A 31 0.16 -14.30 -32.78
N GLY A 32 0.39 -14.30 -31.47
CA GLY A 32 0.43 -13.12 -30.62
C GLY A 32 1.78 -12.88 -29.94
N TRP A 33 1.85 -11.80 -29.17
CA TRP A 33 2.97 -11.49 -28.30
C TRP A 33 2.46 -11.32 -26.87
N VAL A 34 3.11 -11.98 -25.91
CA VAL A 34 2.81 -11.83 -24.48
C VAL A 34 3.96 -11.12 -23.78
N ILE A 35 3.65 -10.37 -22.73
CA ILE A 35 4.67 -9.74 -21.88
C ILE A 35 5.33 -10.84 -21.04
N ALA A 36 6.61 -11.12 -21.32
CA ALA A 36 7.43 -12.07 -20.56
C ALA A 36 8.07 -11.45 -19.31
N ARG A 37 8.41 -10.17 -19.34
CA ARG A 37 9.11 -9.51 -18.21
C ARG A 37 8.89 -8.02 -18.22
N THR A 38 8.63 -7.43 -17.06
CA THR A 38 8.67 -5.98 -16.86
C THR A 38 9.67 -5.66 -15.75
N VAL A 39 10.51 -4.63 -15.93
CA VAL A 39 11.55 -4.26 -14.95
C VAL A 39 11.31 -2.85 -14.42
N ALA A 40 11.20 -2.74 -13.10
CA ALA A 40 11.25 -1.50 -12.34
C ALA A 40 12.09 -1.71 -11.08
N SER A 41 12.82 -0.68 -10.66
CA SER A 41 13.57 -0.68 -9.40
C SER A 41 12.73 0.01 -8.34
N THR A 42 12.45 -0.65 -7.23
CA THR A 42 11.75 -0.05 -6.08
C THR A 42 12.73 0.16 -4.94
N ILE A 43 12.70 1.34 -4.34
CA ILE A 43 13.56 1.72 -3.21
C ILE A 43 12.65 2.16 -2.08
N ASP A 44 12.67 1.39 -1.00
CA ASP A 44 11.96 1.73 0.23
C ASP A 44 12.85 2.59 1.14
N GLU A 45 12.24 3.29 2.10
CA GLU A 45 12.92 4.26 3.00
C GLU A 45 13.76 5.30 2.24
N SER A 46 13.24 5.76 1.10
CA SER A 46 13.96 6.64 0.18
C SER A 46 14.33 8.01 0.81
N GLU A 47 13.72 8.40 1.93
CA GLU A 47 14.12 9.57 2.71
C GLU A 47 15.54 9.44 3.29
N ARG A 48 16.06 8.22 3.40
CA ARG A 48 17.42 7.93 3.88
C ARG A 48 18.48 8.08 2.79
N LEU A 49 18.08 8.32 1.54
CA LEU A 49 19.01 8.45 0.44
C LEU A 49 19.88 9.71 0.62
N THR A 50 21.19 9.50 0.54
CA THR A 50 22.17 10.59 0.54
C THR A 50 22.17 11.32 -0.81
N PRO A 51 22.69 12.56 -0.88
CA PRO A 51 22.88 13.26 -2.16
C PRO A 51 23.58 12.42 -3.23
N ASN A 52 24.62 11.68 -2.85
CA ASN A 52 25.37 10.83 -3.78
C ASN A 52 24.56 9.64 -4.27
N ALA A 53 23.72 9.05 -3.40
CA ALA A 53 22.83 7.97 -3.79
C ALA A 53 21.75 8.47 -4.77
N ILE A 54 21.18 9.65 -4.51
CA ILE A 54 20.22 10.31 -5.42
C ILE A 54 20.85 10.54 -6.80
N GLU A 55 22.09 11.03 -6.83
CA GLU A 55 22.82 11.25 -8.08
C GLU A 55 23.07 9.96 -8.86
N PHE A 56 23.50 8.91 -8.15
CA PHE A 56 23.69 7.60 -8.74
C PHE A 56 22.39 7.05 -9.33
N LEU A 57 21.26 7.18 -8.63
CA LEU A 57 19.96 6.73 -9.13
C LEU A 57 19.53 7.50 -10.38
N ARG A 58 19.79 8.81 -10.42
CA ARG A 58 19.51 9.64 -11.59
C ARG A 58 20.38 9.22 -12.78
N ASP A 59 21.69 9.05 -12.61
CA ASP A 59 22.59 8.59 -13.67
C ASP A 59 22.22 7.18 -14.16
N HIS A 60 21.88 6.28 -13.23
CA HIS A 60 21.40 4.93 -13.54
C HIS A 60 20.12 4.96 -14.37
N HIS A 61 19.13 5.77 -13.98
CA HIS A 61 17.91 5.96 -14.75
C HIS A 61 18.22 6.49 -16.16
N ASP A 62 19.08 7.50 -16.30
CA ASP A 62 19.36 8.11 -17.60
C ASP A 62 20.08 7.14 -18.55
N ARG A 63 21.00 6.32 -18.03
CA ARG A 63 21.76 5.33 -18.83
C ARG A 63 20.92 4.11 -19.19
N THR A 64 20.22 3.54 -18.22
CA THR A 64 19.51 2.26 -18.41
C THR A 64 18.07 2.44 -18.86
N ARG A 65 17.51 3.63 -18.61
CA ARG A 65 16.09 3.97 -18.79
C ARG A 65 15.17 3.03 -18.01
N THR A 66 15.65 2.55 -16.88
CA THR A 66 14.90 1.73 -15.93
C THR A 66 14.06 2.63 -15.05
N SER A 67 12.77 2.33 -14.94
CA SER A 67 11.85 3.09 -14.10
C SER A 67 12.18 2.85 -12.63
N ILE A 68 12.22 3.94 -11.85
CA ILE A 68 12.53 3.90 -10.42
C ILE A 68 11.29 4.35 -9.64
N ILE A 69 10.89 3.55 -8.65
CA ILE A 69 9.82 3.83 -7.71
C ILE A 69 10.49 4.11 -6.36
N LEU A 70 10.29 5.32 -5.84
CA LEU A 70 10.80 5.74 -4.54
C LEU A 70 9.62 5.72 -3.55
N ILE A 71 9.76 4.93 -2.50
CA ILE A 71 8.81 4.84 -1.39
C ILE A 71 9.52 5.39 -0.16
N GLY A 72 8.82 6.19 0.63
CA GLY A 72 9.38 6.75 1.85
C GLY A 72 8.37 7.49 2.69
N MET A 73 8.88 8.08 3.77
CA MET A 73 8.09 8.76 4.77
C MET A 73 7.47 10.07 4.25
N PRO A 74 6.38 10.56 4.87
CA PRO A 74 5.79 11.86 4.54
C PRO A 74 6.84 12.98 4.57
N GLY A 75 6.81 13.86 3.56
CA GLY A 75 7.78 14.97 3.41
C GLY A 75 9.02 14.64 2.58
N ILE A 76 9.18 13.40 2.12
CA ILE A 76 10.26 13.01 1.19
C ILE A 76 10.25 13.85 -0.11
N ASP A 77 9.08 14.31 -0.56
CA ASP A 77 8.95 15.17 -1.73
C ASP A 77 9.70 16.50 -1.52
N GLN A 78 9.65 17.06 -0.31
CA GLN A 78 10.36 18.29 0.04
C GLN A 78 11.87 18.08 0.04
N GLN A 79 12.35 16.94 0.54
CA GLN A 79 13.75 16.57 0.46
C GLN A 79 14.21 16.52 -1.00
N PHE A 80 13.42 15.93 -1.89
CA PHE A 80 13.76 15.82 -3.31
C PHE A 80 13.69 17.12 -4.11
N ARG A 81 12.94 18.14 -3.66
CA ARG A 81 12.96 19.48 -4.29
C ARG A 81 14.35 20.12 -4.30
N HIS A 82 15.22 19.76 -3.36
CA HIS A 82 16.61 20.24 -3.30
C HIS A 82 17.52 19.60 -4.37
N TYR A 83 17.01 18.63 -5.14
CA TYR A 83 17.73 17.95 -6.22
C TYR A 83 17.01 18.12 -7.57
N PRO A 84 17.10 19.29 -8.22
CA PRO A 84 16.32 19.61 -9.43
C PRO A 84 16.46 18.60 -10.57
N GLN A 85 17.64 17.97 -10.68
CA GLN A 85 17.95 17.00 -11.73
C GLN A 85 17.17 15.68 -11.54
N LEU A 86 16.96 15.24 -10.29
CA LEU A 86 16.06 14.14 -9.98
C LEU A 86 14.60 14.59 -10.05
N TYR A 87 14.28 15.75 -9.44
CA TYR A 87 12.90 16.24 -9.33
C TYR A 87 12.23 16.44 -10.70
N SER A 88 12.96 16.94 -11.69
CA SER A 88 12.48 17.07 -13.08
C SER A 88 12.15 15.73 -13.77
N ARG A 89 12.64 14.61 -13.23
CA ARG A 89 12.39 13.24 -13.72
C ARG A 89 11.31 12.51 -12.92
N LEU A 90 10.87 13.06 -11.79
CA LEU A 90 9.74 12.51 -11.04
C LEU A 90 8.46 12.75 -11.85
N GLY A 91 8.01 11.71 -12.55
CA GLY A 91 6.80 11.80 -13.36
C GLY A 91 5.51 11.86 -12.54
N PHE A 92 5.52 11.26 -11.34
CA PHE A 92 4.36 11.15 -10.47
C PHE A 92 4.80 11.09 -9.00
N ALA A 93 3.99 11.68 -8.12
CA ALA A 93 4.12 11.53 -6.68
C ALA A 93 2.74 11.20 -6.13
N HIS A 94 2.65 10.18 -5.29
CA HIS A 94 1.42 9.80 -4.61
C HIS A 94 1.67 9.76 -3.11
N GLN A 95 0.86 10.49 -2.37
CA GLN A 95 0.85 10.44 -0.93
C GLN A 95 -0.25 9.48 -0.48
N TYR A 96 0.13 8.44 0.26
CA TYR A 96 -0.82 7.59 0.94
C TYR A 96 -1.40 8.35 2.13
N HIS A 97 -2.72 8.51 2.12
CA HIS A 97 -3.46 9.12 3.23
C HIS A 97 -3.96 8.02 4.17
N PRO A 98 -4.31 8.35 5.42
CA PRO A 98 -5.13 7.46 6.22
C PRO A 98 -6.39 7.06 5.44
N LEU A 99 -6.80 5.81 5.59
CA LEU A 99 -8.00 5.28 4.95
C LEU A 99 -9.19 6.16 5.29
N THR A 100 -9.94 6.54 4.26
CA THR A 100 -11.31 7.03 4.42
C THR A 100 -12.21 5.93 4.98
N ARG A 101 -13.40 6.30 5.46
CA ARG A 101 -14.35 5.33 6.01
C ARG A 101 -14.76 4.27 4.98
N ASP A 102 -14.97 4.67 3.73
CA ASP A 102 -15.36 3.76 2.66
C ASP A 102 -14.22 2.78 2.30
N GLU A 103 -12.98 3.28 2.25
CA GLU A 103 -11.80 2.43 2.05
C GLU A 103 -11.57 1.47 3.23
N LEU A 104 -11.82 1.94 4.46
CA LEU A 104 -11.75 1.10 5.65
C LEU A 104 -12.79 -0.02 5.59
N LEU A 105 -14.05 0.29 5.29
CA LEU A 105 -15.11 -0.71 5.12
C LEU A 105 -14.76 -1.75 4.05
N PHE A 106 -14.24 -1.28 2.91
CA PHE A 106 -13.77 -2.16 1.83
C PHE A 106 -12.66 -3.11 2.29
N VAL A 107 -11.67 -2.61 3.04
CA VAL A 107 -10.60 -3.45 3.60
C VAL A 107 -11.16 -4.43 4.63
N LEU A 108 -12.05 -3.97 5.53
CA LEU A 108 -12.62 -4.78 6.60
C LEU A 108 -13.50 -5.92 6.08
N ASP A 109 -14.30 -5.69 5.03
CA ASP A 109 -15.08 -6.75 4.37
C ASP A 109 -14.18 -7.91 3.95
N ARG A 110 -13.03 -7.61 3.34
CA ARG A 110 -12.06 -8.64 2.94
C ARG A 110 -11.42 -9.32 4.15
N GLN A 111 -11.15 -8.61 5.23
CA GLN A 111 -10.54 -9.20 6.43
C GLN A 111 -11.54 -10.10 7.19
N TRP A 112 -12.82 -9.71 7.28
CA TRP A 112 -13.89 -10.57 7.83
C TRP A 112 -14.00 -11.86 7.04
N LYS A 113 -14.01 -11.77 5.70
CA LYS A 113 -14.03 -12.94 4.81
C LYS A 113 -12.85 -13.88 5.05
N ARG A 114 -11.66 -13.36 5.32
CA ARG A 114 -10.48 -14.18 5.67
C ARG A 114 -10.62 -14.91 7.01
N LEU A 115 -11.48 -14.42 7.89
CA LEU A 115 -11.84 -15.08 9.15
C LEU A 115 -13.05 -16.00 9.00
N GLY A 116 -13.54 -16.23 7.78
CA GLY A 116 -14.72 -17.05 7.51
C GLY A 116 -16.04 -16.34 7.85
N ARG A 117 -16.03 -15.00 7.92
CA ARG A 117 -17.18 -14.17 8.32
C ARG A 117 -17.61 -13.25 7.19
N ALA A 118 -18.87 -12.83 7.21
CA ALA A 118 -19.36 -11.75 6.36
C ALA A 118 -19.57 -10.52 7.23
N LEU A 119 -19.04 -9.36 6.78
CA LEU A 119 -19.30 -8.10 7.43
C LEU A 119 -20.70 -7.62 7.01
N ASN A 120 -21.56 -7.34 7.97
CA ASN A 120 -22.86 -6.70 7.75
C ASN A 120 -22.91 -5.32 8.44
N PRO A 121 -22.68 -4.22 7.71
CA PRO A 121 -22.71 -2.88 8.30
C PRO A 121 -24.06 -2.48 8.90
N ASP A 122 -25.16 -3.13 8.49
CA ASP A 122 -26.50 -2.90 9.05
C ASP A 122 -26.73 -3.68 10.36
N ASP A 123 -25.85 -4.64 10.69
CA ASP A 123 -25.86 -5.31 11.98
C ASP A 123 -25.22 -4.40 13.05
N PHE A 124 -25.89 -4.30 14.20
CA PHE A 124 -25.46 -3.41 15.27
C PHE A 124 -24.06 -3.77 15.80
N THR A 125 -23.76 -5.06 15.98
CA THR A 125 -22.47 -5.50 16.52
C THR A 125 -21.33 -5.26 15.54
N ASP A 126 -21.51 -5.60 14.27
CA ASP A 126 -20.51 -5.32 13.23
C ASP A 126 -20.28 -3.81 13.07
N SER A 127 -21.35 -2.99 13.14
CA SER A 127 -21.22 -1.53 13.07
C SER A 127 -20.40 -0.96 14.24
N GLN A 128 -20.57 -1.49 15.45
CA GLN A 128 -19.79 -1.09 16.63
C GLN A 128 -18.33 -1.53 16.50
N ALA A 129 -18.07 -2.75 16.04
CA ALA A 129 -16.72 -3.25 15.81
C ALA A 129 -15.97 -2.42 14.76
N VAL A 130 -16.62 -2.09 13.64
CA VAL A 130 -16.06 -1.19 12.61
C VAL A 130 -15.72 0.17 13.22
N ALA A 131 -16.63 0.77 13.98
CA ALA A 131 -16.41 2.06 14.63
C ALA A 131 -15.24 2.01 15.63
N ALA A 132 -15.09 0.91 16.37
CA ALA A 132 -13.95 0.70 17.27
C ALA A 132 -12.64 0.62 16.48
N VAL A 133 -12.59 -0.15 15.39
CA VAL A 133 -11.42 -0.24 14.52
C VAL A 133 -11.06 1.12 13.92
N GLU A 134 -12.05 1.86 13.42
CA GLU A 134 -11.86 3.21 12.86
C GLU A 134 -11.26 4.16 13.89
N ARG A 135 -11.80 4.19 15.11
CA ARG A 135 -11.31 5.05 16.21
C ARG A 135 -9.89 4.70 16.63
N ILE A 136 -9.56 3.42 16.75
CA ILE A 136 -8.23 2.94 17.19
C ILE A 136 -7.18 3.19 16.12
N THR A 137 -7.51 2.87 14.86
CA THR A 137 -6.56 2.97 13.76
C THR A 137 -6.46 4.39 13.20
N ARG A 138 -7.53 5.19 13.31
CA ARG A 138 -7.69 6.49 12.62
C ARG A 138 -7.38 6.40 11.13
N GLY A 139 -7.73 5.28 10.50
CA GLY A 139 -7.41 4.99 9.10
C GLY A 139 -5.96 4.59 8.83
N ASN A 140 -5.11 4.42 9.85
CA ASN A 140 -3.74 3.93 9.68
C ASN A 140 -3.75 2.45 9.24
N PHE A 141 -3.59 2.23 7.94
CA PHE A 141 -3.58 0.90 7.34
C PHE A 141 -2.54 -0.05 7.98
N ARG A 142 -1.34 0.44 8.31
CA ARG A 142 -0.30 -0.39 8.94
C ARG A 142 -0.72 -0.85 10.34
N LEU A 143 -1.40 0.02 11.10
CA LEU A 143 -1.95 -0.36 12.39
C LEU A 143 -3.12 -1.32 12.24
N LEU A 144 -4.00 -1.10 11.25
CA LEU A 144 -5.09 -2.02 10.91
C LEU A 144 -4.57 -3.43 10.58
N GLU A 145 -3.55 -3.54 9.73
CA GLU A 145 -2.93 -4.84 9.37
C GLU A 145 -2.30 -5.55 10.58
N ARG A 146 -1.83 -4.80 11.58
CA ARG A 146 -1.32 -5.36 12.85
C ARG A 146 -2.45 -5.76 13.80
N LEU A 147 -3.58 -5.05 13.77
CA LEU A 147 -4.75 -5.29 14.62
C LEU A 147 -5.50 -6.56 14.21
N MET A 148 -5.69 -6.80 12.91
CA MET A 148 -6.50 -7.94 12.43
C MET A 148 -5.99 -9.32 12.93
N PRO A 149 -4.68 -9.63 12.91
CA PRO A 149 -4.17 -10.86 13.50
C PRO A 149 -4.41 -10.97 15.01
N GLN A 150 -4.39 -9.84 15.75
CA GLN A 150 -4.69 -9.85 17.18
C GLN A 150 -6.19 -10.10 17.44
N ILE A 151 -7.09 -9.54 16.64
CA ILE A 151 -8.53 -9.84 16.69
C ILE A 151 -8.73 -11.35 16.48
N ALA A 152 -8.15 -11.91 15.42
CA ALA A 152 -8.24 -13.35 15.15
C ALA A 152 -7.73 -14.20 16.32
N ARG A 153 -6.66 -13.76 16.97
CA ARG A 153 -6.09 -14.43 18.14
C ARG A 153 -7.01 -14.36 19.36
N VAL A 154 -7.60 -13.20 19.66
CA VAL A 154 -8.55 -13.01 20.76
C VAL A 154 -9.79 -13.89 20.55
N LEU A 155 -10.35 -13.92 19.35
CA LEU A 155 -11.48 -14.80 19.01
C LEU A 155 -11.13 -16.26 19.29
N LYS A 156 -9.98 -16.72 18.81
CA LYS A 156 -9.57 -18.11 18.94
C LYS A 156 -9.31 -18.52 20.39
N ILE A 157 -8.65 -17.67 21.18
CA ILE A 157 -8.32 -17.97 22.59
C ILE A 157 -9.58 -18.05 23.44
N ASN A 158 -10.55 -17.18 23.18
CA ASN A 158 -11.78 -17.08 23.97
C ASN A 158 -12.96 -17.85 23.36
N GLU A 159 -12.72 -18.64 22.31
CA GLU A 159 -13.75 -19.43 21.60
C GLU A 159 -14.96 -18.58 21.13
N LEU A 160 -14.69 -17.34 20.69
CA LEU A 160 -15.71 -16.39 20.28
C LEU A 160 -16.02 -16.49 18.78
N GLU A 161 -17.31 -16.40 18.46
CA GLU A 161 -17.80 -16.43 17.09
C GLU A 161 -18.12 -15.06 16.49
N THR A 162 -18.00 -13.97 17.25
CA THR A 162 -18.37 -12.63 16.76
C THR A 162 -17.28 -11.63 17.09
N ILE A 163 -16.98 -10.74 16.15
CA ILE A 163 -16.05 -9.64 16.38
C ILE A 163 -16.86 -8.49 16.97
N THR A 164 -16.81 -8.34 18.28
CA THR A 164 -17.41 -7.22 19.00
C THR A 164 -16.39 -6.09 19.15
N ASP A 165 -16.86 -4.91 19.56
CA ASP A 165 -15.98 -3.82 19.99
C ASP A 165 -15.05 -4.24 21.14
N ASP A 166 -15.53 -5.00 22.12
CA ASP A 166 -14.69 -5.55 23.21
C ASP A 166 -13.53 -6.43 22.70
N VAL A 167 -13.78 -7.25 21.66
CA VAL A 167 -12.73 -8.06 21.02
C VAL A 167 -11.70 -7.16 20.34
N VAL A 168 -12.16 -6.11 19.66
CA VAL A 168 -11.30 -5.13 19.00
C VAL A 168 -10.44 -4.39 20.03
N GLU A 169 -11.03 -3.93 21.14
CA GLU A 169 -10.31 -3.22 22.21
C GLU A 169 -9.30 -4.14 22.90
N SER A 170 -9.69 -5.38 23.19
CA SER A 170 -8.79 -6.40 23.74
C SER A 170 -7.61 -6.65 22.83
N ALA A 171 -7.85 -6.79 21.52
CA ALA A 171 -6.81 -6.97 20.52
C ALA A 171 -5.90 -5.74 20.36
N ALA A 172 -6.43 -4.53 20.54
CA ALA A 172 -5.65 -3.31 20.51
C ALA A 172 -4.78 -3.13 21.76
N SER A 173 -5.23 -3.57 22.94
CA SER A 173 -4.50 -3.44 24.21
C SER A 173 -3.12 -4.13 24.22
N VAL A 174 -2.94 -5.15 23.38
CA VAL A 174 -1.67 -5.87 23.24
C VAL A 174 -0.72 -5.25 22.21
N LEU A 175 -1.17 -4.23 21.48
CA LEU A 175 -0.35 -3.53 20.50
C LEU A 175 0.30 -2.29 21.11
N VAL A 176 1.59 -2.13 20.85
CA VAL A 176 2.25 -0.84 21.00
C VAL A 176 1.77 0.07 19.87
N ILE A 177 0.91 1.03 20.24
CA ILE A 177 0.41 2.10 19.39
C ILE A 177 1.18 3.36 19.75
N GLY A 178 2.01 3.84 18.82
CA GLY A 178 2.68 5.13 18.99
C GLY A 178 1.64 6.25 18.98
N THR A 179 1.57 7.01 20.06
CA THR A 179 0.72 8.21 20.19
C THR A 179 1.32 9.40 19.47
#